data_AF-A0A2J7ZQ23-F1
#
_entry.id   AF-A0A2J7ZQ23-F1
#
_cell.length_a   1.000
_cell.length_b   1.000
_cell.length_c   1.000
_cell.angle_alpha   90.00
_cell.angle_beta   90.00
_cell.angle_gamma   90.00
#
_symmetry.space_group_name_H-M   'P 1'
#
loop_
_entity.id
_entity.type
_entity.pdbx_description
1 polymer ?
#
loop_
_entity_poly.entity_id
_entity_poly.type
_entity_poly.pdbx_seq_one_letter_code
_entity_poly.pdbx_strand_id
1 'polypeptide(L)'
;MAAGSAASGVTPQQMVAREFAEIYQPVNVAAVNMIQDTATLEPLATEYNKIAEALEDYLDMAKLRLKLRKGLPQKKLSILCAMYGDWEYTKKFNTKWFVKVDAVEFWIARLKYLRERIKEEQKVSMQKMAPSAFVTLNTRIAQSVGANSLMSHSENAWRVKTAPAPFEVVWKNLSMTMPIKSGRLYLL
;
A
#
# COMPACT_ATOMS: atom_id res chain seq x y z
N MET A 1 -11.32 -14.86 -3.81
CA MET A 1 -11.25 -15.62 -2.54
C MET A 1 -11.90 -14.77 -1.46
N ALA A 2 -12.90 -15.35 -0.80
CA ALA A 2 -13.95 -14.67 -0.06
C ALA A 2 -13.48 -13.96 1.21
N ALA A 3 -14.26 -12.95 1.59
CA ALA A 3 -14.10 -12.09 2.75
C ALA A 3 -13.87 -12.87 4.07
N GLY A 4 -13.00 -12.32 4.91
CA GLY A 4 -12.56 -12.88 6.20
C GLY A 4 -13.64 -12.96 7.27
N SER A 5 -14.61 -13.86 7.12
CA SER A 5 -15.27 -14.47 8.27
C SER A 5 -14.46 -15.69 8.68
N ALA A 6 -13.75 -15.59 9.81
CA ALA A 6 -13.36 -16.80 10.53
C ALA A 6 -14.64 -17.60 10.85
N ALA A 7 -14.54 -18.92 10.93
CA ALA A 7 -15.68 -19.86 11.08
C ALA A 7 -16.63 -19.58 12.28
N SER A 8 -16.30 -18.59 13.13
CA SER A 8 -17.06 -18.14 14.29
C SER A 8 -17.80 -16.79 14.10
N GLY A 9 -17.74 -16.15 12.93
CA GLY A 9 -18.36 -14.83 12.69
C GLY A 9 -17.63 -13.65 13.35
N VAL A 10 -16.48 -13.90 13.97
CA VAL A 10 -15.65 -12.89 14.65
C VAL A 10 -14.68 -12.27 13.66
N THR A 11 -14.56 -10.93 13.67
CA THR A 11 -13.59 -10.22 12.83
C THR A 11 -12.15 -10.47 13.31
N PRO A 12 -11.13 -10.46 12.43
CA PRO A 12 -9.74 -10.62 12.84
C PRO A 12 -9.30 -9.61 13.91
N GLN A 13 -9.80 -8.38 13.84
CA GLN A 13 -9.54 -7.35 14.84
C GLN A 13 -10.10 -7.71 16.22
N GLN A 14 -11.33 -8.22 16.28
CA GLN A 14 -11.94 -8.67 17.53
C GLN A 14 -11.24 -9.91 18.10
N MET A 15 -10.76 -10.81 17.24
CA MET A 15 -9.96 -11.96 17.65
C MET A 15 -8.69 -11.50 18.35
N VAL A 16 -7.89 -10.63 17.73
CA VAL A 16 -6.67 -10.08 18.34
C VAL A 16 -6.99 -9.32 19.63
N ALA A 17 -8.04 -8.49 19.64
CA ALA A 17 -8.43 -7.75 20.83
C ALA A 17 -8.81 -8.68 22.00
N ARG A 18 -9.54 -9.77 21.73
CA ARG A 18 -9.94 -10.75 22.74
C ARG A 18 -8.74 -11.49 23.33
N GLU A 19 -7.84 -11.97 22.48
CA GLU A 19 -6.63 -12.69 22.92
C GLU A 19 -5.75 -11.81 23.82
N PHE A 20 -5.53 -10.55 23.43
CA PHE A 20 -4.75 -9.62 24.25
C PHE A 20 -5.49 -9.20 25.52
N ALA A 21 -6.82 -9.09 25.49
CA ALA A 21 -7.62 -8.76 26.66
C ALA A 21 -7.66 -9.90 27.68
N GLU A 22 -7.60 -11.17 27.25
CA GLU A 22 -7.53 -12.33 28.13
C GLU A 22 -6.23 -12.35 28.95
N ILE A 23 -5.12 -11.93 28.33
CA ILE A 23 -3.78 -12.00 28.92
C ILE A 23 -3.45 -10.73 29.72
N TYR A 24 -3.76 -9.55 29.18
CA TYR A 24 -3.38 -8.26 29.78
C TYR A 24 -4.52 -7.54 30.48
N GLN A 25 -5.71 -8.12 30.51
CA GLN A 25 -6.97 -7.48 30.92
C GLN A 25 -7.47 -6.43 29.89
N PRO A 26 -8.79 -6.30 29.70
CA PRO A 26 -9.36 -5.37 28.72
C PRO A 26 -8.92 -3.91 28.93
N VAL A 27 -8.75 -3.49 30.20
CA VAL A 27 -8.40 -2.11 30.57
C VAL A 27 -7.02 -1.70 30.05
N ASN A 28 -6.13 -2.66 29.78
CA ASN A 28 -4.78 -2.36 29.31
C ASN A 28 -4.67 -2.33 27.79
N VAL A 29 -5.68 -2.77 27.03
CA VAL A 29 -5.66 -2.73 25.56
C VAL A 29 -6.26 -1.42 25.08
N ALA A 30 -5.44 -0.55 24.49
CA ALA A 30 -5.84 0.78 24.04
C ALA A 30 -6.49 0.73 22.64
N ALA A 31 -5.79 0.11 21.69
CA ALA A 31 -6.27 -0.05 20.32
C ALA A 31 -5.56 -1.21 19.62
N VAL A 32 -6.28 -1.84 18.69
CA VAL A 32 -5.78 -2.87 17.78
C VAL A 32 -5.96 -2.38 16.35
N ASN A 33 -4.86 -2.19 15.65
CA ASN A 33 -4.82 -1.77 14.26
C ASN A 33 -4.38 -2.94 13.38
N MET A 34 -5.33 -3.52 12.65
CA MET A 34 -5.03 -4.57 11.66
C MET A 34 -4.30 -3.97 10.47
N ILE A 35 -3.32 -4.70 9.94
CA ILE A 35 -2.62 -4.30 8.73
C ILE A 35 -3.43 -4.77 7.52
N GLN A 36 -3.57 -3.91 6.51
CA GLN A 36 -4.22 -4.23 5.24
C GLN A 36 -3.18 -4.67 4.22
N ASP A 37 -3.55 -5.59 3.33
CA ASP A 37 -2.68 -5.98 2.23
C ASP A 37 -2.74 -4.94 1.10
N THR A 38 -1.68 -4.12 1.02
CA THR A 38 -1.53 -3.02 0.05
C THR A 38 -0.70 -3.41 -1.17
N ALA A 39 -0.36 -4.69 -1.37
CA ALA A 39 0.57 -5.14 -2.41
C ALA A 39 0.15 -4.70 -3.84
N THR A 40 -1.14 -4.66 -4.15
CA THR A 40 -1.67 -4.20 -5.45
C THR A 40 -1.83 -2.68 -5.53
N LEU A 41 -2.08 -2.03 -4.40
CA LEU A 41 -2.35 -0.59 -4.31
C LEU A 41 -1.07 0.24 -4.41
N GLU A 42 0.01 -0.20 -3.76
CA GLU A 42 1.29 0.50 -3.74
C GLU A 42 1.88 0.79 -5.13
N PRO A 43 2.01 -0.16 -6.07
CA PRO A 43 2.56 0.13 -7.38
C PRO A 43 1.73 1.20 -8.12
N LEU A 44 0.40 1.16 -8.01
CA LEU A 44 -0.49 2.17 -8.59
C LEU A 44 -0.26 3.55 -7.98
N ALA A 45 -0.15 3.64 -6.66
CA ALA A 45 0.14 4.89 -5.96
C ALA A 45 1.53 5.44 -6.33
N THR A 46 2.54 4.58 -6.46
CA THR A 46 3.88 5.00 -6.89
C THR A 46 3.91 5.50 -8.32
N GLU A 47 3.16 4.87 -9.24
CA GLU A 47 3.01 5.34 -10.61
C GLU A 47 2.30 6.70 -10.64
N TYR A 48 1.22 6.84 -9.87
CA TYR A 48 0.47 8.09 -9.76
C TYR A 48 1.37 9.25 -9.30
N ASN A 49 2.13 9.05 -8.21
CA ASN A 49 3.02 10.09 -7.67
C ASN A 49 4.11 10.48 -8.67
N LYS A 50 4.73 9.51 -9.36
CA LYS A 50 5.74 9.79 -10.39
C LYS A 50 5.19 10.62 -11.54
N ILE A 51 3.97 10.33 -11.98
CA ILE A 51 3.32 11.07 -13.07
C ILE A 51 2.91 12.48 -12.60
N ALA A 52 2.42 12.59 -11.36
CA ALA A 52 2.06 13.87 -10.76
C ALA A 52 3.29 14.79 -10.65
N GLU A 53 4.40 14.27 -10.14
CA GLU A 53 5.69 14.98 -10.07
C GLU A 53 6.17 15.43 -11.45
N ALA A 54 6.13 14.54 -12.46
CA ALA A 54 6.51 14.90 -13.82
C ALA A 54 5.61 15.99 -14.46
N LEU A 55 4.33 16.03 -14.08
CA LEU A 55 3.40 17.08 -14.50
C LEU A 55 3.69 18.39 -13.77
N GLU A 56 3.92 18.36 -12.46
CA GLU A 56 4.26 19.53 -11.65
C GLU A 56 5.56 20.19 -12.16
N ASP A 57 6.61 19.42 -12.40
CA ASP A 57 7.86 19.89 -12.99
C ASP A 57 7.64 20.62 -14.33
N TYR A 58 6.76 20.07 -15.17
CA TYR A 58 6.42 20.68 -16.45
C TYR A 58 5.64 21.98 -16.28
N LEU A 59 4.70 22.02 -15.33
CA LEU A 59 3.91 23.22 -15.03
C LEU A 59 4.78 24.34 -14.44
N ASP A 60 5.75 24.00 -13.59
CA ASP A 60 6.71 24.97 -13.05
C ASP A 60 7.62 25.54 -14.13
N MET A 61 8.11 24.69 -15.04
CA MET A 61 8.85 25.12 -16.22
C MET A 61 7.99 26.02 -17.13
N ALA A 62 6.72 25.67 -17.33
CA ALA A 62 5.79 26.46 -18.14
C ALA A 62 5.53 27.84 -17.52
N LYS A 63 5.32 27.90 -16.21
CA LYS A 63 5.14 29.14 -15.45
C LYS A 63 6.36 30.04 -15.54
N LEU A 64 7.57 29.48 -15.43
CA LEU A 64 8.82 30.22 -15.59
C LEU A 64 8.95 30.80 -17.01
N ARG A 65 8.66 30.01 -18.05
CA ARG A 65 8.73 30.50 -19.44
C ARG A 65 7.72 31.59 -19.73
N LEU A 66 6.52 31.47 -19.17
CA LEU A 66 5.49 32.51 -19.27
C LEU A 66 5.97 33.83 -18.66
N LYS A 67 6.60 33.78 -17.47
CA LYS A 67 7.21 34.98 -16.85
C LYS A 67 8.32 35.59 -17.72
N LEU A 68 9.10 34.75 -18.39
CA LEU A 68 10.15 35.20 -19.32
C LEU A 68 9.62 35.60 -20.70
N ARG A 69 8.30 35.53 -20.95
CA ARG A 69 7.66 35.75 -22.26
C ARG A 69 8.27 34.87 -23.37
N LYS A 70 8.73 33.67 -23.02
CA LYS A 70 9.29 32.69 -23.94
C LYS A 70 8.23 31.66 -24.33
N GLY A 71 8.32 31.17 -25.57
CA GLY A 71 7.43 30.10 -26.06
C GLY A 71 7.59 28.80 -25.25
N LEU A 72 6.47 28.10 -25.07
CA LEU A 72 6.43 26.79 -24.41
C LEU A 72 6.82 25.70 -25.40
N PRO A 73 7.76 24.79 -25.06
CA PRO A 73 8.11 23.70 -25.95
C PRO A 73 7.05 22.60 -25.83
N GLN A 74 6.58 22.06 -26.95
CA GLN A 74 5.72 20.88 -26.92
C GLN A 74 6.55 19.67 -26.46
N LYS A 75 6.18 19.07 -25.33
CA LYS A 75 6.82 17.86 -24.82
C LYS A 75 6.07 16.65 -25.34
N LYS A 76 6.77 15.77 -26.07
CA LYS A 76 6.21 14.53 -26.61
C LYS A 76 6.77 13.33 -25.85
N LEU A 77 5.92 12.36 -25.53
CA LEU A 77 6.29 11.10 -24.89
C LEU A 77 6.11 9.95 -25.88
N SER A 78 7.02 8.98 -25.84
CA SER A 78 6.86 7.71 -26.53
C SER A 78 6.30 6.70 -25.53
N ILE A 79 5.08 6.23 -25.78
CA ILE A 79 4.37 5.33 -24.86
C ILE A 79 4.21 3.98 -25.55
N LEU A 80 4.54 2.90 -24.83
CA LEU A 80 4.26 1.55 -25.29
C LEU A 80 2.79 1.20 -25.01
N CYS A 81 1.95 1.16 -26.04
CA CYS A 81 0.51 0.92 -25.86
C CYS A 81 0.19 -0.46 -25.25
N ALA A 82 1.01 -1.50 -25.52
CA ALA A 82 0.84 -2.83 -24.92
C ALA A 82 0.89 -2.82 -23.38
N MET A 83 1.66 -1.91 -22.77
CA MET A 83 1.79 -1.81 -21.31
C MET A 83 0.48 -1.37 -20.64
N TYR A 84 -0.41 -0.70 -21.38
CA TYR A 84 -1.61 -0.06 -20.85
C TYR A 84 -2.89 -0.61 -21.49
N GLY A 85 -2.94 -1.91 -21.80
CA GLY A 85 -4.04 -2.55 -22.55
C GLY A 85 -5.43 -2.39 -21.92
N ASP A 86 -5.51 -2.23 -20.61
CA ASP A 86 -6.76 -2.02 -19.86
C ASP A 86 -7.33 -0.60 -20.01
N TRP A 87 -6.54 0.33 -20.54
CA TRP A 87 -6.86 1.75 -20.50
C TRP A 87 -7.51 2.22 -21.80
N GLU A 88 -8.66 2.90 -21.71
CA GLU A 88 -9.39 3.36 -22.90
C GLU A 88 -8.60 4.34 -23.78
N TYR A 89 -7.70 5.11 -23.18
CA TYR A 89 -6.85 6.05 -23.92
C TYR A 89 -5.98 5.36 -24.95
N THR A 90 -5.44 4.17 -24.65
CA THR A 90 -4.58 3.43 -25.59
C THR A 90 -5.37 2.70 -26.67
N LYS A 91 -6.65 2.37 -26.42
CA LYS A 91 -7.55 1.79 -27.44
C LYS A 91 -7.74 2.72 -28.63
N LYS A 92 -7.65 4.05 -28.43
CA LYS A 92 -7.76 5.04 -29.52
C LYS A 92 -6.68 4.88 -30.60
N PHE A 93 -5.48 4.41 -30.23
CA PHE A 93 -4.35 4.31 -31.16
C PHE A 93 -4.32 2.99 -31.95
N ASN A 94 -5.22 2.03 -31.65
CA ASN A 94 -5.35 0.72 -32.29
C ASN A 94 -4.01 0.00 -32.58
N THR A 95 -3.00 0.20 -31.74
CA THR A 95 -1.66 -0.33 -31.91
C THR A 95 -1.13 -0.84 -30.57
N LYS A 96 -0.29 -1.87 -30.60
CA LYS A 96 0.39 -2.42 -29.41
C LYS A 96 1.79 -1.83 -29.20
N TRP A 97 2.29 -1.09 -30.17
CA TRP A 97 3.66 -0.59 -30.23
C TRP A 97 3.79 0.85 -29.69
N PHE A 98 4.98 1.44 -29.86
CA PHE A 98 5.28 2.79 -29.39
C PHE A 98 4.55 3.86 -30.22
N VAL A 99 3.87 4.77 -29.53
CA VAL A 99 3.20 5.93 -30.13
C VAL A 99 3.72 7.21 -29.48
N LYS A 100 3.99 8.23 -30.31
CA LYS A 100 4.36 9.57 -29.86
C LYS A 100 3.10 10.37 -29.56
N VAL A 101 2.96 10.81 -28.32
CA VAL A 101 1.76 11.50 -27.81
C VAL A 101 2.18 12.78 -27.09
N ASP A 102 1.29 13.76 -27.00
CA ASP A 102 1.50 14.93 -26.16
C ASP A 102 1.61 14.54 -24.68
N ALA A 103 2.64 15.05 -24.00
CA ALA A 103 2.95 14.66 -22.64
C ALA A 103 1.84 15.08 -21.66
N VAL A 104 1.32 16.29 -21.83
CA VAL A 104 0.33 16.87 -20.91
C VAL A 104 -1.00 16.14 -21.02
N GLU A 105 -1.47 15.92 -22.26
CA GLU A 105 -2.69 15.15 -22.49
C GLU A 105 -2.59 13.74 -21.89
N PHE A 106 -1.45 13.06 -22.10
CA PHE A 106 -1.20 11.75 -21.53
C PHE A 106 -1.20 11.76 -20.00
N TRP A 107 -0.45 12.66 -19.35
CA TRP A 107 -0.36 12.71 -17.89
C TRP A 107 -1.72 12.98 -17.24
N ILE A 108 -2.48 13.95 -17.76
CA ILE A 108 -3.81 14.28 -17.21
C ILE A 108 -4.75 13.09 -17.34
N ALA A 109 -4.79 12.45 -18.51
CA ALA A 109 -5.64 11.29 -18.74
C ALA A 109 -5.22 10.12 -17.84
N ARG A 110 -3.91 9.88 -17.68
CA ARG A 110 -3.37 8.77 -16.88
C ARG A 110 -3.62 8.97 -15.39
N LEU A 111 -3.47 10.19 -14.88
CA LEU A 111 -3.77 10.53 -13.48
C LEU A 111 -5.25 10.31 -13.15
N LYS A 112 -6.17 10.68 -14.06
CA LYS A 112 -7.61 10.41 -13.87
C LYS A 112 -7.90 8.92 -13.76
N TYR A 113 -7.36 8.13 -14.69
CA TYR A 113 -7.51 6.68 -14.68
C TYR A 113 -6.93 6.03 -13.42
N LEU A 114 -5.70 6.39 -13.06
CA LEU A 114 -5.05 5.86 -11.85
C LEU A 114 -5.82 6.23 -10.59
N ARG A 115 -6.39 7.43 -10.50
CA ARG A 115 -7.21 7.86 -9.37
C ARG A 115 -8.45 6.97 -9.17
N GLU A 116 -9.11 6.60 -10.26
CA GLU A 116 -10.29 5.72 -10.21
C GLU A 116 -9.90 4.30 -9.78
N ARG A 117 -8.88 3.72 -10.41
CA ARG A 117 -8.34 2.40 -10.02
C ARG A 117 -7.84 2.34 -8.60
N ILE A 118 -7.16 3.39 -8.12
CA ILE A 118 -6.70 3.49 -6.72
C ILE A 118 -7.89 3.45 -5.76
N LYS A 119 -9.00 4.14 -6.06
CA LYS A 119 -10.21 4.11 -5.22
C LYS A 119 -10.87 2.73 -5.19
N GLU A 120 -10.88 2.03 -6.32
CA GLU A 120 -11.41 0.67 -6.41
C GLU A 120 -10.55 -0.31 -5.61
N GLU A 121 -9.23 -0.30 -5.84
CA GLU A 121 -8.27 -1.16 -5.13
C GLU A 121 -8.22 -0.84 -3.63
N GLN A 122 -8.41 0.41 -3.21
CA GLN A 122 -8.55 0.77 -1.80
C GLN A 122 -9.71 0.02 -1.14
N LYS A 123 -10.88 -0.04 -1.79
CA LYS A 123 -12.04 -0.78 -1.25
C LYS A 123 -11.76 -2.28 -1.15
N VAL A 124 -11.03 -2.84 -2.12
CA VAL A 124 -10.64 -4.25 -2.12
C VAL A 124 -9.61 -4.54 -1.01
N SER A 125 -8.60 -3.68 -0.88
CA SER A 125 -7.53 -3.80 0.13
C SER A 125 -8.08 -3.69 1.56
N MET A 126 -9.09 -2.83 1.78
CA MET A 126 -9.79 -2.75 3.08
C MET A 126 -10.41 -4.08 3.53
N GLN A 127 -10.78 -4.95 2.59
CA GLN A 127 -11.35 -6.28 2.89
C GLN A 127 -10.27 -7.36 3.06
N LYS A 128 -9.06 -7.13 2.54
CA LYS A 128 -7.93 -8.06 2.60
C LYS A 128 -7.01 -7.68 3.76
N MET A 129 -7.28 -8.25 4.93
CA MET A 129 -6.41 -8.06 6.09
C MET A 129 -5.18 -8.97 6.00
N ALA A 130 -4.01 -8.41 6.27
CA ALA A 130 -2.78 -9.17 6.48
C ALA A 130 -2.83 -9.90 7.83
N PRO A 131 -2.09 -11.00 8.00
CA PRO A 131 -2.00 -11.75 9.26
C PRO A 131 -1.08 -11.05 10.29
N SER A 132 -1.08 -9.72 10.32
CA SER A 132 -0.24 -8.88 11.15
C SER A 132 -1.08 -7.73 11.71
N ALA A 133 -0.79 -7.29 12.94
CA ALA A 133 -1.46 -6.16 13.55
C ALA A 133 -0.50 -5.37 14.46
N PHE A 134 -0.79 -4.09 14.65
CA PHE A 134 -0.22 -3.29 15.73
C PHE A 134 -1.18 -3.24 16.90
N VAL A 135 -0.71 -3.68 18.06
CA VAL A 135 -1.47 -3.62 19.31
C VAL A 135 -0.84 -2.54 20.19
N THR A 136 -1.67 -1.63 20.68
CA THR A 136 -1.26 -0.58 21.60
C THR A 136 -1.82 -0.89 22.98
N LEU A 137 -0.95 -0.87 23.98
CA LEU A 137 -1.30 -1.10 25.37
C LEU A 137 -1.14 0.21 26.16
N ASN A 138 -1.96 0.41 27.18
CA ASN A 138 -2.00 1.64 27.99
C ASN A 138 -0.76 1.83 28.86
N THR A 139 -0.10 0.73 29.26
CA THR A 139 1.08 0.80 30.14
C THR A 139 2.34 0.31 29.43
N ARG A 140 3.45 1.04 29.62
CA ARG A 140 4.76 0.66 29.08
C ARG A 140 5.25 -0.69 29.61
N ILE A 141 4.88 -1.03 30.85
CA ILE A 141 5.20 -2.32 31.46
C ILE A 141 4.52 -3.45 30.68
N ALA A 142 3.21 -3.33 30.40
CA ALA A 142 2.51 -4.34 29.61
C ALA A 142 3.07 -4.46 28.18
N GLN A 143 3.46 -3.35 27.56
CA GLN A 143 4.13 -3.36 26.25
C GLN A 143 5.45 -4.15 26.30
N SER A 144 6.29 -3.88 27.31
CA SER A 144 7.57 -4.56 27.47
C SER A 144 7.40 -6.05 27.77
N VAL A 145 6.44 -6.41 28.62
CA VAL A 145 6.16 -7.81 28.95
C VAL A 145 5.63 -8.53 27.71
N GLY A 146 4.68 -7.94 26.98
CA GLY A 146 4.10 -8.55 25.78
C GLY A 146 5.08 -8.74 24.64
N ALA A 147 6.01 -7.81 24.42
CA ALA A 147 7.04 -7.98 23.40
C ALA A 147 8.03 -9.12 23.69
N ASN A 148 8.16 -9.54 24.95
CA ASN A 148 9.12 -10.57 25.38
C ASN A 148 8.45 -11.89 25.79
N SER A 149 7.12 -11.97 25.76
CA SER A 149 6.37 -13.16 26.17
C SER A 149 5.99 -14.02 24.98
N LEU A 150 6.04 -15.34 25.17
CA LEU A 150 5.46 -16.28 24.23
C LEU A 150 3.94 -16.33 24.44
N MET A 151 3.17 -15.85 23.46
CA MET A 151 1.71 -15.74 23.58
C MET A 151 0.94 -17.02 23.22
N SER A 152 1.59 -17.98 22.55
CA SER A 152 0.96 -19.23 22.12
C SER A 152 1.92 -20.40 22.33
N HIS A 153 1.38 -21.61 22.53
CA HIS A 153 2.19 -22.84 22.59
C HIS A 153 3.03 -23.07 21.34
N SER A 154 2.60 -22.56 20.19
CA SER A 154 3.38 -22.61 18.95
C SER A 154 4.21 -21.34 18.80
N GLU A 155 5.54 -21.48 18.73
CA GLU A 155 6.48 -20.37 18.48
C GLU A 155 6.24 -19.65 17.14
N ASN A 156 5.57 -20.32 16.20
CA ASN A 156 5.26 -19.77 14.88
C ASN A 156 3.95 -18.98 14.84
N ALA A 157 3.12 -19.08 15.88
CA ALA A 157 1.85 -18.37 16.01
C ALA A 157 1.98 -17.21 17.02
N TRP A 158 1.19 -16.14 16.85
CA TRP A 158 1.09 -15.02 17.80
C TRP A 158 2.45 -14.44 18.23
N ARG A 159 3.35 -14.24 17.27
CA ARG A 159 4.67 -13.66 17.52
C ARG A 159 4.55 -12.17 17.77
N VAL A 160 4.88 -11.74 18.98
CA VAL A 160 4.88 -10.32 19.36
C VAL A 160 6.31 -9.81 19.41
N LYS A 161 6.51 -8.58 18.92
CA LYS A 161 7.77 -7.85 19.01
C LYS A 161 7.46 -6.39 19.26
N THR A 162 8.42 -5.67 19.83
CA THR A 162 8.33 -4.20 19.93
C THR A 162 8.22 -3.61 18.53
N ALA A 163 7.19 -2.78 18.33
CA ALA A 163 7.01 -2.08 17.07
C ALA A 163 8.11 -1.02 16.90
N PRO A 164 8.73 -0.92 15.71
CA PRO A 164 9.66 0.16 15.41
C PRO A 164 8.91 1.49 15.24
N ALA A 165 9.64 2.60 15.10
CA ALA A 165 9.00 3.89 14.86
C ALA A 165 8.25 3.88 13.51
N PRO A 166 7.16 4.66 13.35
CA PRO A 166 6.32 4.58 12.14
C PRO A 166 7.06 4.80 10.81
N PHE A 167 8.12 5.60 10.81
CA PHE A 167 8.95 5.88 9.63
C PHE A 167 10.02 4.80 9.36
N GLU A 168 10.33 3.96 10.35
CA GLU A 168 11.24 2.81 10.21
C GLU A 168 10.51 1.56 9.72
N VAL A 169 9.17 1.57 9.74
CA VAL A 169 8.33 0.46 9.28
C VAL A 169 8.43 0.30 7.77
N VAL A 170 8.93 -0.85 7.33
CA VAL A 170 8.83 -1.27 5.92
C VAL A 170 7.49 -1.96 5.69
N TRP A 171 6.47 -1.17 5.32
CA TRP A 171 5.08 -1.63 5.16
C TRP A 171 4.93 -2.83 4.23
N LYS A 172 5.70 -2.88 3.13
CA LYS A 172 5.77 -4.01 2.19
C LYS A 172 6.06 -5.37 2.83
N ASN A 173 6.78 -5.39 3.95
CA ASN A 173 7.20 -6.62 4.60
C ASN A 173 6.19 -7.14 5.64
N LEU A 174 5.16 -6.35 5.94
CA LEU A 174 4.18 -6.67 6.98
C LEU A 174 3.15 -7.72 6.51
N SER A 175 2.85 -7.80 5.22
CA SER A 175 1.96 -8.81 4.65
C SER A 175 2.63 -10.17 4.43
N MET A 176 3.95 -10.24 4.55
CA MET A 176 4.71 -11.47 4.32
C MET A 176 4.57 -12.47 5.49
N THR A 177 4.24 -13.71 5.16
CA THR A 177 4.20 -14.82 6.11
C THR A 177 5.60 -15.34 6.44
N MET A 178 5.72 -16.03 7.59
CA MET A 178 7.01 -16.58 8.04
C MET A 178 7.67 -17.55 7.06
N PRO A 179 6.95 -18.50 6.42
CA PRO A 179 7.57 -19.38 5.43
C PRO A 179 8.22 -18.61 4.27
N ILE A 180 7.58 -17.53 3.81
CA ILE A 180 8.13 -16.67 2.75
C ILE A 180 9.38 -15.94 3.25
N LYS A 181 9.35 -15.41 4.47
CA LYS A 181 10.50 -14.72 5.08
C LYS A 181 11.70 -15.66 5.23
N SER A 182 11.48 -16.86 5.77
CA SER A 182 12.53 -17.88 5.91
C SER A 182 13.06 -18.32 4.55
N GLY A 183 12.19 -18.56 3.57
CA GLY A 183 12.60 -18.93 2.22
C GLY A 183 13.50 -17.88 1.55
N ARG A 184 13.21 -16.59 1.72
CA ARG A 184 14.07 -15.51 1.20
C ARG A 184 15.46 -15.47 1.84
N LEU A 185 15.58 -15.88 3.10
CA LEU A 185 16.89 -15.94 3.78
C LEU A 185 17.82 -17.00 3.15
N TYR A 186 17.26 -18.10 2.63
CA TYR A 186 18.04 -19.18 2.04
C TYR A 186 18.30 -19.02 0.53
N LEU A 187 17.51 -18.18 -0.14
CA LEU A 187 17.63 -17.90 -1.58
C LEU A 187 18.54 -16.70 -1.89
N LEU A 188 18.81 -15.86 -0.89
CA LEU A 188 19.75 -14.73 -0.96
C LEU A 188 21.10 -15.16 -0.38
#